data_AF-A0A9E0EAM7-F1
#
_entry.id   AF-A0A9E0EAM7-F1
#
_cell.length_a   1.000
_cell.length_b   1.000
_cell.length_c   1.000
_cell.angle_alpha   90.00
_cell.angle_beta   90.00
_cell.angle_gamma   90.00
#
_symmetry.space_group_name_H-M   'P 1'
#
loop_
_entity.id
_entity.type
_entity.pdbx_description
1 polymer ?
#
loop_
_entity_poly.entity_id
_entity_poly.type
_entity_poly.pdbx_seq_one_letter_code
_entity_poly.pdbx_strand_id
1 'polypeptide(L)'
;MPIANQYDRLPMIDITRGFAVMGIALMNIIAFSMPESAYVNPNAWGGESMADRVAWLASFVLVDSKMRGLFSLLFGASMILLMDRTEMAGGNGVKRNLIRCLWLLIFGLVHYLLLWWGDILCLYAVVGPIAMLIAGRQPMQLVKIAFLAFALHFGILGLKMLDIHLALGAAQAESASAHAIAAGQRLLEGIGQPGASGIMEEIAVYRGDWAGMIAHKASNIWGWGITGLLYMSLDTLGFMLLGMAMLKGGFLSGKWSQEQYIGTARH
;
A
#
# COMPACT_ATOMS: atom_id res chain seq x y z
N MET A 1 28.55 27.18 20.30
CA MET A 1 27.88 26.54 19.14
C MET A 1 27.44 25.16 19.60
N PRO A 2 26.15 24.89 19.89
CA PRO A 2 25.76 23.54 20.25
C PRO A 2 25.64 22.72 18.97
N ILE A 3 26.54 21.75 18.84
CA ILE A 3 26.44 20.58 17.98
C ILE A 3 25.06 19.97 18.20
N ALA A 4 24.25 19.90 17.15
CA ALA A 4 22.92 19.32 17.19
C ALA A 4 22.97 17.94 17.87
N ASN A 5 22.28 17.81 18.99
CA ASN A 5 22.33 16.64 19.84
C ASN A 5 21.92 15.39 19.04
N GLN A 6 22.80 14.39 18.95
CA GLN A 6 22.47 13.07 18.37
C GLN A 6 21.32 12.36 19.11
N TYR A 7 20.86 12.91 20.24
CA TYR A 7 19.78 12.41 21.10
C TYR A 7 18.34 12.69 20.61
N ASP A 8 18.17 13.38 19.47
CA ASP A 8 16.84 13.62 18.86
C ASP A 8 16.49 12.65 17.71
N ARG A 9 17.38 11.69 17.40
CA ARG A 9 17.05 10.60 16.46
C ARG A 9 16.48 9.44 17.24
N LEU A 10 15.34 8.91 16.78
CA LEU A 10 14.70 7.71 17.31
C LEU A 10 15.23 6.50 16.53
N PRO A 11 16.30 5.81 16.98
CA PRO A 11 17.01 4.82 16.16
C PRO A 11 16.11 3.62 15.83
N MET A 12 15.20 3.28 16.75
CA MET A 12 14.21 2.24 16.53
C MET A 12 13.28 2.54 15.35
N ILE A 13 12.86 3.80 15.18
CA ILE A 13 12.03 4.20 14.03
C ILE A 13 12.82 4.01 12.73
N ASP A 14 14.09 4.40 12.71
CA ASP A 14 14.93 4.29 11.51
C ASP A 14 15.24 2.83 11.15
N ILE A 15 15.54 1.97 12.13
CA ILE A 15 15.73 0.52 11.93
C ILE A 15 14.44 -0.12 11.40
N THR A 16 13.30 0.21 12.00
CA THR A 16 12.00 -0.34 11.58
C THR A 16 11.64 0.08 10.16
N ARG A 17 12.01 1.31 9.74
CA ARG A 17 11.87 1.73 8.34
C ARG A 17 12.74 0.90 7.40
N GLY A 18 14.01 0.67 7.76
CA GLY A 18 14.91 -0.15 6.96
C GLY A 18 14.36 -1.57 6.75
N PHE A 19 13.88 -2.19 7.82
CA PHE A 19 13.24 -3.51 7.76
C PHE A 19 11.99 -3.51 6.87
N ALA A 20 11.11 -2.50 7.01
CA ALA A 20 9.92 -2.37 6.16
C ALA A 20 10.29 -2.23 4.68
N VAL A 21 11.32 -1.43 4.34
CA VAL A 21 11.79 -1.26 2.96
C VAL A 21 12.36 -2.55 2.39
N MET A 22 13.12 -3.33 3.17
CA MET A 22 13.62 -4.63 2.73
C MET A 22 12.48 -5.60 2.42
N GLY A 23 11.44 -5.62 3.25
CA GLY A 23 10.25 -6.43 3.01
C GLY A 23 9.45 -6.00 1.78
N ILE A 24 9.32 -4.68 1.54
CA ILE A 24 8.72 -4.15 0.30
C ILE A 24 9.55 -4.58 -0.92
N ALA A 25 10.88 -4.49 -0.83
CA ALA A 25 11.77 -4.89 -1.91
C ALA A 25 11.60 -6.37 -2.30
N LEU A 26 11.38 -7.25 -1.31
CA LEU A 26 11.11 -8.67 -1.57
C LEU A 26 9.86 -8.87 -2.45
N MET A 27 8.78 -8.13 -2.18
CA MET A 27 7.54 -8.19 -2.97
C MET A 27 7.67 -7.56 -4.34
N ASN A 28 8.50 -6.53 -4.46
CA ASN A 28 8.78 -5.95 -5.75
C ASN A 28 9.55 -6.93 -6.66
N ILE A 29 10.41 -7.80 -6.13
CA ILE A 29 11.10 -8.82 -6.95
C ILE A 29 10.08 -9.70 -7.70
N ILE A 30 9.00 -10.12 -7.03
CA ILE A 30 7.94 -10.91 -7.67
C ILE A 30 7.25 -10.05 -8.74
N ALA A 31 6.84 -8.83 -8.41
CA ALA A 31 6.14 -7.92 -9.31
C ALA A 31 6.98 -7.47 -10.54
N PHE A 32 8.31 -7.52 -10.46
CA PHE A 32 9.21 -7.22 -11.58
C PHE A 32 9.59 -8.45 -12.41
N SER A 33 9.44 -9.65 -11.87
CA SER A 33 9.87 -10.89 -12.55
C SER A 33 8.71 -11.65 -13.21
N MET A 34 7.48 -11.35 -12.83
CA MET A 34 6.28 -12.06 -13.27
C MET A 34 5.15 -11.10 -13.65
N PRO A 35 4.16 -11.55 -14.44
CA PRO A 35 2.95 -10.79 -14.72
C PRO A 35 2.21 -10.37 -13.44
N GLU A 36 1.52 -9.23 -13.45
CA GLU A 36 0.84 -8.64 -12.28
C GLU A 36 -0.08 -9.64 -11.58
N SER A 37 -0.84 -10.43 -12.34
CA SER A 37 -1.77 -11.42 -11.79
C SER A 37 -1.09 -12.51 -10.95
N ALA A 38 0.21 -12.79 -11.16
CA ALA A 38 0.99 -13.73 -10.35
C ALA A 38 1.17 -13.24 -8.91
N TYR A 39 1.02 -11.93 -8.67
CA TYR A 39 1.09 -11.34 -7.34
C TYR A 39 -0.02 -11.85 -6.41
N VAL A 40 -1.21 -12.11 -6.97
CA VAL A 40 -2.39 -12.55 -6.20
C VAL A 40 -2.82 -13.99 -6.49
N ASN A 41 -2.34 -14.58 -7.59
CA ASN A 41 -2.68 -15.94 -7.99
C ASN A 41 -1.41 -16.72 -8.42
N PRO A 42 -0.91 -17.66 -7.62
CA PRO A 42 0.31 -18.41 -7.95
C PRO A 42 0.14 -19.33 -9.16
N ASN A 43 -1.10 -19.64 -9.58
CA ASN A 43 -1.33 -20.43 -10.78
C ASN A 43 -1.27 -19.60 -12.05
N ALA A 44 -1.34 -18.26 -11.96
CA ALA A 44 -1.28 -17.39 -13.13
C ALA A 44 0.09 -17.47 -13.82
N TRP A 45 1.17 -17.52 -13.03
CA TRP A 45 2.55 -17.69 -13.50
C TRP A 45 3.48 -18.11 -12.34
N GLY A 46 4.51 -18.90 -12.62
CA GLY A 46 5.61 -19.18 -11.69
C GLY A 46 5.31 -20.16 -10.53
N GLY A 47 4.06 -20.57 -10.30
CA GLY A 47 3.69 -21.54 -9.25
C GLY A 47 3.60 -23.00 -9.72
N GLU A 48 4.60 -23.46 -10.48
CA GLU A 48 4.62 -24.80 -11.08
C GLU A 48 4.86 -25.90 -10.03
N SER A 49 5.79 -25.68 -9.10
CA SER A 49 6.11 -26.66 -8.06
C SER A 49 5.41 -26.35 -6.73
N MET A 50 5.34 -27.36 -5.84
CA MET A 50 4.88 -27.15 -4.47
C MET A 50 5.78 -26.16 -3.71
N ALA A 51 7.10 -26.16 -3.98
CA ALA A 51 8.03 -25.25 -3.37
C ALA A 51 7.72 -23.79 -3.74
N ASP A 52 7.38 -23.53 -5.01
CA ASP A 52 6.99 -22.20 -5.49
C ASP A 52 5.72 -21.70 -4.79
N ARG A 53 4.72 -22.59 -4.64
CA ARG A 53 3.46 -22.27 -3.97
C ARG A 53 3.66 -21.99 -2.48
N VAL A 54 4.54 -22.73 -1.81
CA VAL A 54 4.89 -22.49 -0.40
C VAL A 54 5.64 -21.17 -0.26
N ALA A 55 6.59 -20.87 -1.13
CA ALA A 55 7.33 -19.61 -1.13
C ALA A 55 6.40 -18.41 -1.40
N TRP A 56 5.50 -18.54 -2.37
CA TRP A 56 4.45 -17.55 -2.65
C TRP A 56 3.54 -17.35 -1.43
N LEU A 57 3.03 -18.43 -0.84
CA LEU A 57 2.13 -18.36 0.32
C LEU A 57 2.82 -17.72 1.53
N ALA A 58 4.06 -18.11 1.82
CA ALA A 58 4.84 -17.52 2.91
C ALA A 58 5.04 -16.02 2.69
N SER A 59 5.37 -15.62 1.47
CA SER A 59 5.53 -14.22 1.10
C SER A 59 4.23 -13.43 1.21
N PHE A 60 3.14 -13.98 0.69
CA PHE A 60 1.80 -13.39 0.74
C PHE A 60 1.31 -13.23 2.18
N VAL A 61 1.49 -14.24 3.03
CA VAL A 61 1.01 -14.22 4.42
C VAL A 61 1.91 -13.37 5.32
N LEU A 62 3.24 -13.43 5.19
CA LEU A 62 4.16 -12.79 6.14
C LEU A 62 4.61 -11.39 5.71
N VAL A 63 4.68 -11.11 4.41
CA VAL A 63 5.36 -9.92 3.87
C VAL A 63 4.38 -8.99 3.17
N ASP A 64 3.58 -9.52 2.25
CA ASP A 64 2.67 -8.70 1.45
C ASP A 64 1.76 -7.86 2.34
N SER A 65 1.62 -6.58 1.99
CA SER A 65 0.84 -5.56 2.70
C SER A 65 1.27 -5.24 4.14
N LYS A 66 1.88 -6.16 4.91
CA LYS A 66 2.37 -5.88 6.28
C LYS A 66 3.51 -4.89 6.28
N MET A 67 4.46 -5.05 5.36
CA MET A 67 5.63 -4.17 5.25
C MET A 67 5.23 -2.78 4.74
N ARG A 68 4.29 -2.72 3.78
CA ARG A 68 3.67 -1.47 3.33
C ARG A 68 2.90 -0.78 4.46
N GLY A 69 2.10 -1.53 5.22
CA GLY A 69 1.37 -1.00 6.38
C GLY A 69 2.29 -0.41 7.44
N LEU A 70 3.38 -1.12 7.77
CA LEU A 70 4.42 -0.65 8.68
C LEU A 70 5.10 0.63 8.14
N PHE A 71 5.45 0.66 6.85
CA PHE A 71 6.04 1.85 6.24
C PHE A 71 5.08 3.04 6.24
N SER A 72 3.80 2.83 5.93
CA SER A 72 2.73 3.85 5.99
C SER A 72 2.56 4.41 7.40
N LEU A 73 2.59 3.54 8.41
CA LEU A 73 2.53 3.92 9.82
C LEU A 73 3.71 4.81 10.20
N LEU A 74 4.93 4.41 9.87
CA LEU A 74 6.14 5.20 10.15
C LEU A 74 6.19 6.50 9.35
N PHE A 75 5.59 6.54 8.15
CA PHE A 75 5.40 7.75 7.37
C PHE A 75 4.46 8.72 8.09
N GLY A 76 3.33 8.25 8.62
CA GLY A 76 2.42 9.05 9.43
C GLY A 76 3.09 9.66 10.66
N ALA A 77 3.84 8.84 11.42
CA ALA A 77 4.65 9.32 12.54
C ALA A 77 5.68 10.38 12.10
N SER A 78 6.34 10.17 10.95
CA SER A 78 7.31 11.13 10.42
C SER A 78 6.71 12.51 10.11
N MET A 79 5.42 12.58 9.78
CA MET A 79 4.75 13.85 9.47
C MET A 79 4.66 14.74 10.70
N ILE A 80 4.31 14.15 11.84
CA ILE A 80 4.27 14.85 13.15
C ILE A 80 5.68 15.31 13.51
N LEU A 81 6.68 14.42 13.46
CA LEU A 81 8.06 14.78 13.76
C LEU A 81 8.59 15.92 12.87
N LEU A 82 8.25 15.89 11.58
CA LEU A 82 8.64 16.96 10.64
C LEU A 82 7.90 18.27 10.93
N MET A 83 6.62 18.20 11.29
CA MET A 83 5.81 19.35 11.66
C MET A 83 6.38 20.01 12.91
N ASP A 84 6.54 19.25 14.00
CA ASP A 84 7.09 19.71 15.28
C ASP A 84 8.48 20.32 15.09
N ARG A 85 9.39 19.62 14.41
CA ARG A 85 10.75 20.13 14.16
C ARG A 85 10.75 21.43 13.37
N THR A 86 9.87 21.55 12.38
CA THR A 86 9.81 22.76 11.53
C THR A 86 9.24 23.94 12.31
N GLU A 87 8.22 23.71 13.12
CA GLU A 87 7.56 24.74 13.94
C GLU A 87 8.45 25.21 15.09
N MET A 88 9.20 24.29 15.73
CA MET A 88 10.23 24.65 16.72
C MET A 88 11.35 25.52 16.13
N ALA A 89 11.63 25.38 14.82
CA ALA A 89 12.58 26.21 14.10
C ALA A 89 11.96 27.53 13.57
N GLY A 90 10.73 27.87 13.96
CA GLY A 90 10.01 29.08 13.53
C GLY A 90 9.42 29.00 12.11
N GLY A 91 9.39 27.81 11.51
CA GLY A 91 8.82 27.57 10.18
C GLY A 91 7.37 27.10 10.21
N ASN A 92 6.79 26.84 9.04
CA ASN A 92 5.44 26.27 8.89
C ASN A 92 5.54 24.77 8.58
N GLY A 93 5.19 23.93 9.56
CA GLY A 93 5.27 22.46 9.46
C GLY A 93 4.33 21.85 8.43
N VAL A 94 3.12 22.41 8.27
CA VAL A 94 2.15 21.99 7.26
C VAL A 94 2.69 22.26 5.85
N LYS A 95 3.18 23.47 5.58
CA LYS A 95 3.80 23.84 4.29
C LYS A 95 4.96 22.92 3.95
N ARG A 96 5.80 22.58 4.94
CA ARG A 96 6.94 21.68 4.74
C ARG A 96 6.51 20.27 4.36
N ASN A 97 5.46 19.73 5.01
CA ASN A 97 4.89 18.43 4.63
C ASN A 97 4.20 18.47 3.26
N LEU A 98 3.51 19.56 2.89
CA LEU A 98 2.93 19.70 1.55
C LEU A 98 3.99 19.70 0.45
N ILE A 99 5.10 20.42 0.64
CA ILE A 99 6.23 20.40 -0.30
C ILE A 99 6.80 18.98 -0.41
N ARG A 100 6.93 18.26 0.70
CA ARG A 100 7.34 16.85 0.69
C ARG A 100 6.37 15.99 -0.12
N CYS A 101 5.06 16.14 0.08
CA CYS A 101 4.04 15.41 -0.67
C CYS A 101 4.07 15.76 -2.17
N LEU A 102 4.32 17.03 -2.53
CA LEU A 102 4.48 17.44 -3.92
C LEU A 102 5.66 16.73 -4.58
N TRP A 103 6.82 16.66 -3.92
CA TRP A 103 7.97 15.91 -4.43
C TRP A 103 7.69 14.42 -4.55
N LEU A 104 7.00 13.83 -3.56
CA LEU A 104 6.56 12.44 -3.64
C LEU A 104 5.63 12.20 -4.84
N LEU A 105 4.73 13.13 -5.15
CA LEU A 105 3.88 13.04 -6.33
C LEU A 105 4.69 13.09 -7.62
N ILE A 106 5.63 14.04 -7.73
CA ILE A 106 6.46 14.18 -8.94
C ILE A 106 7.31 12.92 -9.15
N PHE A 107 8.02 12.48 -8.12
CA PHE A 107 8.84 11.27 -8.20
C PHE A 107 7.99 10.02 -8.41
N GLY A 108 6.81 9.94 -7.78
CA GLY A 108 5.89 8.83 -7.95
C GLY A 108 5.33 8.74 -9.37
N LEU A 109 4.98 9.86 -10.00
CA LEU A 109 4.51 9.90 -11.39
C LEU A 109 5.62 9.51 -12.36
N VAL A 110 6.84 10.04 -12.15
CA VAL A 110 8.01 9.67 -12.95
C VAL A 110 8.31 8.19 -12.77
N HIS A 111 8.28 7.68 -11.54
CA HIS A 111 8.52 6.28 -11.23
C HIS A 111 7.43 5.37 -11.82
N TYR A 112 6.16 5.76 -11.74
CA TYR A 112 5.04 5.02 -12.34
C TYR A 112 5.22 4.87 -13.84
N LEU A 113 5.43 5.98 -14.54
CA LEU A 113 5.56 5.99 -15.99
C LEU A 113 6.87 5.33 -16.44
N LEU A 114 7.99 5.64 -15.79
CA LEU A 114 9.31 5.23 -16.24
C LEU A 114 9.86 3.96 -15.58
N LEU A 115 9.20 3.37 -14.61
CA LEU A 115 9.74 2.18 -13.94
C LEU A 115 8.62 1.17 -13.73
N TRP A 116 7.75 1.41 -12.75
CA TRP A 116 6.85 0.38 -12.24
C TRP A 116 5.51 0.92 -11.75
N TRP A 117 4.44 0.18 -12.04
CA TRP A 117 3.06 0.57 -11.79
C TRP A 117 2.67 0.61 -10.30
N GLY A 118 3.33 -0.16 -9.42
CA GLY A 118 2.99 -0.27 -7.99
C GLY A 118 3.57 0.82 -7.08
N ASP A 119 3.70 2.05 -7.56
CA ASP A 119 4.32 3.15 -6.83
C ASP A 119 3.56 3.55 -5.54
N ILE A 120 4.27 3.59 -4.41
CA ILE A 120 3.73 4.03 -3.11
C ILE A 120 3.86 5.53 -2.88
N LEU A 121 4.67 6.25 -3.67
CA LEU A 121 4.95 7.67 -3.46
C LEU A 121 3.74 8.53 -3.82
N CYS A 122 3.10 8.25 -4.96
CA CYS A 122 1.82 8.85 -5.37
C CYS A 122 0.74 8.62 -4.31
N LEU A 123 0.63 7.39 -3.81
CA LEU A 123 -0.31 7.05 -2.74
C LEU A 123 -0.07 7.92 -1.49
N TYR A 124 1.18 8.08 -1.07
CA TYR A 124 1.50 8.90 0.11
C TYR A 124 1.36 10.40 -0.13
N ALA A 125 1.59 10.85 -1.36
CA ALA A 125 1.38 12.23 -1.75
C ALA A 125 -0.09 12.64 -1.70
N VAL A 126 -1.01 11.71 -1.98
CA VAL A 126 -2.45 11.93 -1.92
C VAL A 126 -3.00 11.74 -0.50
N VAL A 127 -2.60 10.66 0.19
CA VAL A 127 -3.11 10.34 1.53
C VAL A 127 -2.49 11.23 2.61
N GLY A 128 -1.23 11.63 2.46
CA GLY A 128 -0.50 12.46 3.42
C GLY A 128 -1.25 13.76 3.77
N PRO A 129 -1.64 14.59 2.80
CA PRO A 129 -2.44 15.79 3.04
C PRO A 129 -3.76 15.53 3.76
N ILE A 130 -4.47 14.46 3.41
CA ILE A 130 -5.71 14.06 4.09
C ILE A 130 -5.43 13.74 5.56
N ALA A 131 -4.40 12.94 5.83
CA ALA A 131 -4.01 12.56 7.17
C ALA A 131 -3.55 13.79 8.00
N MET A 132 -2.91 14.79 7.38
CA MET A 132 -2.54 16.04 8.04
C MET A 132 -3.75 16.86 8.53
N LEU A 133 -4.87 16.87 7.81
CA LEU A 133 -6.09 17.57 8.26
C LEU A 133 -6.60 17.04 9.61
N ILE A 134 -6.25 15.79 9.92
CA ILE A 134 -6.67 15.07 11.12
C ILE A 134 -5.55 15.05 12.17
N ALA A 135 -4.31 15.33 11.76
CA ALA A 135 -3.10 15.21 12.58
C ALA A 135 -3.15 16.01 13.88
N GLY A 136 -3.92 17.10 13.98
CA GLY A 136 -4.09 17.90 15.21
C GLY A 136 -4.92 17.22 16.31
N ARG A 137 -5.63 16.13 16.01
CA ARG A 137 -6.53 15.46 16.98
C ARG A 137 -5.78 14.69 18.08
N GLN A 138 -6.51 14.38 19.16
CA GLN A 138 -6.00 13.58 20.28
C GLN A 138 -5.69 12.14 19.84
N PRO A 139 -4.72 11.44 20.47
CA PRO A 139 -4.30 10.10 20.04
C PRO A 139 -5.44 9.10 19.88
N MET A 140 -6.36 9.04 20.84
CA MET A 140 -7.50 8.10 20.78
C MET A 140 -8.49 8.44 19.66
N GLN A 141 -8.64 9.73 19.29
CA GLN A 141 -9.46 10.12 18.14
C GLN A 141 -8.81 9.67 16.83
N LEU A 142 -7.49 9.76 16.72
CA LEU A 142 -6.74 9.24 15.58
C LEU A 142 -6.91 7.72 15.45
N VAL A 143 -6.84 6.98 16.55
CA VAL A 143 -7.12 5.53 16.58
C VAL A 143 -8.53 5.23 16.10
N LYS A 144 -9.56 5.91 16.64
CA LYS A 144 -10.95 5.70 16.21
C LYS A 144 -11.16 5.95 14.71
N ILE A 145 -10.59 7.03 14.18
CA ILE A 145 -10.68 7.35 12.76
C ILE A 145 -9.89 6.34 11.92
N ALA A 146 -8.75 5.85 12.40
CA ALA A 146 -7.99 4.81 11.72
C ALA A 146 -8.79 3.51 11.60
N PHE A 147 -9.41 3.06 12.69
CA PHE A 147 -10.27 1.87 12.66
C PHE A 147 -11.54 2.08 11.82
N LEU A 148 -12.10 3.28 11.77
CA LEU A 148 -13.16 3.60 10.83
C LEU A 148 -12.66 3.49 9.37
N ALA A 149 -11.48 4.00 9.06
CA ALA A 149 -10.90 3.90 7.72
C ALA A 149 -10.66 2.43 7.32
N PHE A 150 -10.16 1.60 8.24
CA PHE A 150 -10.05 0.15 8.02
C PHE A 150 -11.41 -0.51 7.84
N ALA A 151 -12.40 -0.20 8.68
CA ALA A 151 -13.74 -0.77 8.56
C ALA A 151 -14.39 -0.41 7.21
N LEU A 152 -14.21 0.82 6.73
CA LEU A 152 -14.66 1.24 5.40
C LEU A 152 -13.92 0.50 4.28
N HIS A 153 -12.59 0.38 4.39
CA HIS A 153 -11.78 -0.36 3.41
C HIS A 153 -12.21 -1.83 3.31
N PHE A 154 -12.31 -2.54 4.44
CA PHE A 154 -12.74 -3.93 4.49
C PHE A 154 -14.21 -4.10 4.10
N GLY A 155 -15.07 -3.12 4.39
CA GLY A 155 -16.45 -3.09 3.90
C GLY A 155 -16.51 -3.02 2.37
N ILE A 156 -15.72 -2.14 1.75
CA ILE A 156 -15.62 -2.04 0.28
C ILE A 156 -15.07 -3.33 -0.32
N LEU A 157 -14.02 -3.92 0.27
CA LEU A 157 -13.48 -5.21 -0.14
C LEU A 157 -14.53 -6.32 -0.03
N GLY A 158 -15.29 -6.37 1.07
CA GLY A 158 -16.36 -7.33 1.28
C GLY A 158 -17.47 -7.22 0.23
N LEU A 159 -17.90 -6.00 -0.10
CA LEU A 159 -18.87 -5.75 -1.17
C LEU A 159 -18.34 -6.17 -2.54
N LYS A 160 -17.07 -5.89 -2.84
CA LYS A 160 -16.41 -6.36 -4.08
C LYS A 160 -16.35 -7.88 -4.16
N MET A 161 -16.01 -8.55 -3.07
CA MET A 161 -15.96 -10.01 -3.02
C MET A 161 -17.36 -10.64 -3.17
N LEU A 162 -18.38 -10.01 -2.58
CA LEU A 162 -19.77 -10.41 -2.77
C LEU A 162 -20.21 -10.25 -4.23
N ASP A 163 -19.89 -9.11 -4.86
CA ASP A 163 -20.18 -8.85 -6.27
C ASP A 163 -19.52 -9.91 -7.19
N ILE A 164 -18.23 -10.21 -6.97
CA ILE A 164 -17.51 -11.27 -7.68
C ILE A 164 -18.18 -12.63 -7.48
N HIS A 165 -18.53 -12.99 -6.23
CA HIS A 165 -19.17 -14.26 -5.92
C HIS A 165 -20.52 -14.42 -6.62
N LEU A 166 -21.36 -13.38 -6.58
CA LEU A 166 -22.66 -13.38 -7.25
C LEU A 166 -22.51 -13.44 -8.78
N ALA A 167 -21.57 -12.71 -9.36
CA ALA A 167 -21.31 -12.71 -10.79
C ALA A 167 -20.82 -14.09 -11.28
N LEU A 168 -19.89 -14.73 -10.56
CA LEU A 168 -19.42 -16.07 -10.89
C LEU A 168 -20.53 -17.13 -10.71
N GLY A 169 -21.34 -17.01 -9.66
CA GLY A 169 -22.50 -17.89 -9.45
C GLY A 169 -23.52 -17.78 -10.60
N ALA A 170 -23.82 -16.56 -11.05
CA ALA A 170 -24.71 -16.32 -12.20
C ALA A 170 -24.14 -16.86 -13.51
N ALA A 171 -22.82 -16.81 -13.70
CA ALA A 171 -22.15 -17.35 -14.88
C ALA A 171 -22.15 -18.89 -14.95
N GLN A 172 -22.26 -19.56 -13.79
CA GLN A 172 -22.25 -21.02 -13.68
C GLN A 172 -23.65 -21.64 -13.61
N ALA A 173 -24.72 -20.83 -13.55
CA ALA A 173 -26.09 -21.32 -13.51
C ALA A 173 -26.46 -22.05 -14.82
N GLU A 174 -27.28 -23.11 -14.73
CA GLU A 174 -27.74 -23.85 -15.92
C GLU A 174 -28.51 -22.96 -16.91
N SER A 175 -29.19 -21.92 -16.40
CA SER A 175 -29.92 -20.92 -17.17
C SER A 175 -29.13 -19.62 -17.38
N ALA A 176 -27.79 -19.66 -17.26
CA ALA A 176 -26.96 -18.47 -17.39
C ALA A 176 -27.15 -17.80 -18.75
N SER A 177 -27.42 -16.49 -18.72
CA SER A 177 -27.45 -15.69 -19.94
C SER A 177 -26.05 -15.56 -20.54
N ALA A 178 -25.97 -15.35 -21.85
CA ALA A 178 -24.69 -15.06 -22.53
C ALA A 178 -23.95 -13.87 -21.90
N HIS A 179 -24.69 -12.88 -21.39
CA HIS A 179 -24.12 -11.73 -20.68
C HIS A 179 -23.47 -12.14 -19.34
N ALA A 180 -24.13 -13.00 -18.56
CA ALA A 180 -23.59 -13.49 -17.29
C ALA A 180 -22.33 -14.34 -17.49
N ILE A 181 -22.33 -15.21 -18.50
CA ILE A 181 -21.15 -16.02 -18.87
C ILE A 181 -19.98 -15.11 -19.26
N ALA A 182 -20.21 -14.12 -20.13
CA ALA A 182 -19.19 -13.18 -20.55
C ALA A 182 -18.69 -12.27 -19.41
N ALA A 183 -19.55 -11.93 -18.43
CA ALA A 183 -19.13 -11.22 -17.23
C ALA A 183 -18.24 -12.09 -16.33
N GLY A 184 -18.60 -13.36 -16.11
CA GLY A 184 -17.81 -14.30 -15.34
C GLY A 184 -16.44 -14.58 -15.97
N GLN A 185 -16.37 -14.75 -17.29
CA GLN A 185 -15.10 -14.92 -18.00
C GLN A 185 -14.17 -13.71 -17.83
N ARG A 186 -14.68 -12.48 -18.00
CA ARG A 186 -13.89 -11.26 -17.79
C ARG A 186 -13.35 -11.14 -16.35
N LEU A 187 -14.11 -11.58 -15.36
CA LEU A 187 -13.65 -11.61 -13.96
C LEU A 187 -12.53 -12.63 -13.76
N LEU A 188 -12.67 -13.84 -14.33
CA LEU A 188 -11.63 -14.89 -14.27
C LEU A 188 -10.33 -14.46 -14.97
N GLU A 189 -10.44 -13.80 -16.12
CA GLU A 189 -9.29 -13.20 -16.81
C GLU A 189 -8.60 -12.15 -15.94
N GLY A 190 -9.37 -11.26 -15.28
CA GLY A 190 -8.84 -10.23 -14.40
C GLY A 190 -8.12 -10.74 -13.15
N ILE A 191 -8.44 -11.94 -12.66
CA ILE A 191 -7.72 -12.59 -11.54
C ILE A 191 -6.58 -13.52 -12.00
N GLY A 192 -6.24 -13.48 -13.29
CA GLY A 192 -5.15 -14.25 -13.87
C GLY A 192 -5.45 -15.73 -14.02
N GLN A 193 -6.61 -16.08 -14.61
CA GLN A 193 -6.83 -17.46 -15.03
C GLN A 193 -5.64 -17.93 -15.90
N PRO A 194 -5.07 -19.12 -15.65
CA PRO A 194 -3.91 -19.61 -16.42
C PRO A 194 -4.22 -19.63 -17.92
N GLY A 195 -3.33 -19.04 -18.72
CA GLY A 195 -3.51 -18.94 -20.18
C GLY A 195 -4.44 -17.81 -20.64
N ALA A 196 -4.92 -16.94 -19.75
CA ALA A 196 -5.67 -15.74 -20.13
C ALA A 196 -4.86 -14.86 -21.09
N SER A 197 -5.53 -14.33 -22.12
CA SER A 197 -4.92 -13.45 -23.13
C SER A 197 -4.25 -12.22 -22.52
N GLY A 198 -4.82 -11.67 -21.43
CA GLY A 198 -4.27 -10.52 -20.72
C GLY A 198 -2.86 -10.76 -20.16
N ILE A 199 -2.53 -11.97 -19.71
CA ILE A 199 -1.18 -12.32 -19.22
C ILE A 199 -0.18 -12.27 -20.38
N MET A 200 -0.57 -12.80 -21.55
CA MET A 200 0.30 -12.81 -22.73
C MET A 200 0.47 -11.40 -23.31
N GLU A 201 -0.58 -10.59 -23.30
CA GLU A 201 -0.53 -9.19 -23.70
C GLU A 201 0.41 -8.39 -22.80
N GLU A 202 0.31 -8.56 -21.48
CA GLU A 202 1.21 -7.93 -20.51
C GLU A 202 2.67 -8.33 -20.78
N ILE A 203 2.95 -9.63 -20.95
CA ILE A 203 4.29 -10.12 -21.26
C ILE A 203 4.81 -9.51 -22.56
N ALA A 204 3.98 -9.41 -23.59
CA ALA A 204 4.38 -8.83 -24.88
C ALA A 204 4.73 -7.34 -24.74
N VAL A 205 3.96 -6.58 -23.95
CA VAL A 205 4.24 -5.17 -23.65
C VAL A 205 5.58 -5.02 -22.93
N TYR A 206 5.81 -5.78 -21.84
CA TYR A 206 7.01 -5.63 -21.02
C TYR A 206 8.28 -6.25 -21.63
N ARG A 207 8.15 -7.12 -22.64
CA ARG A 207 9.27 -7.59 -23.49
C ARG A 207 9.46 -6.75 -24.75
N GLY A 208 8.57 -5.79 -24.99
CA GLY A 208 8.61 -4.87 -26.10
C GLY A 208 9.62 -3.74 -25.90
N ASP A 209 9.41 -2.66 -26.65
CA ASP A 209 10.24 -1.47 -26.53
C ASP A 209 9.82 -0.60 -25.35
N TRP A 210 10.72 0.30 -24.96
CA TRP A 210 10.51 1.12 -23.79
C TRP A 210 9.38 2.15 -23.96
N ALA A 211 9.22 2.69 -25.17
CA ALA A 211 8.14 3.62 -25.47
C ALA A 211 6.77 2.93 -25.40
N GLY A 212 6.65 1.68 -25.87
CA GLY A 212 5.43 0.88 -25.76
C GLY A 212 5.01 0.65 -24.30
N MET A 213 5.96 0.33 -23.42
CA MET A 213 5.69 0.19 -21.99
C MET A 213 5.18 1.50 -21.34
N ILE A 214 5.79 2.64 -21.68
CA ILE A 214 5.36 3.95 -21.18
C ILE A 214 3.95 4.27 -21.69
N ALA A 215 3.69 4.06 -22.98
CA ALA A 215 2.38 4.30 -23.59
C ALA A 215 1.29 3.44 -22.95
N HIS A 216 1.58 2.17 -22.70
CA HIS A 216 0.68 1.25 -22.01
C HIS A 216 0.37 1.71 -20.58
N LYS A 217 1.37 2.17 -19.81
CA LYS A 217 1.13 2.71 -18.46
C LYS A 217 0.37 4.02 -18.49
N ALA A 218 0.65 4.89 -19.46
CA ALA A 218 -0.07 6.16 -19.64
C ALA A 218 -1.56 5.92 -20.00
N SER A 219 -1.87 4.95 -20.87
CA SER A 219 -3.27 4.63 -21.21
C SER A 219 -4.03 4.02 -20.03
N ASN A 220 -3.35 3.31 -19.13
CA ASN A 220 -3.95 2.65 -17.98
C ASN A 220 -3.99 3.51 -16.70
N ILE A 221 -3.52 4.77 -16.75
CA ILE A 221 -3.44 5.63 -15.56
C ILE A 221 -4.79 5.87 -14.89
N TRP A 222 -5.86 6.02 -15.68
CA TRP A 222 -7.22 6.23 -15.16
C TRP A 222 -7.91 4.94 -14.74
N GLY A 223 -7.47 3.81 -15.31
CA GLY A 223 -7.92 2.47 -14.92
C GLY A 223 -7.22 2.05 -13.63
N TRP A 224 -6.31 1.09 -13.75
CA TRP A 224 -5.62 0.50 -12.60
C TRP A 224 -4.79 1.50 -11.78
N GLY A 225 -4.21 2.54 -12.41
CA GLY A 225 -3.40 3.53 -11.69
C GLY A 225 -4.17 4.27 -10.59
N ILE A 226 -5.13 5.11 -10.98
CA ILE A 226 -5.92 5.93 -10.06
C ILE A 226 -6.90 5.06 -9.26
N THR A 227 -7.56 4.08 -9.89
CA THR A 227 -8.50 3.21 -9.17
C THR A 227 -7.79 2.39 -8.08
N GLY A 228 -6.60 1.84 -8.38
CA GLY A 228 -5.76 1.13 -7.41
C GLY A 228 -5.29 2.05 -6.29
N LEU A 229 -4.85 3.27 -6.61
CA LEU A 229 -4.47 4.27 -5.61
C LEU A 229 -5.62 4.59 -4.65
N LEU A 230 -6.82 4.86 -5.17
CA LEU A 230 -8.01 5.15 -4.37
C LEU A 230 -8.40 3.95 -3.51
N TYR A 231 -8.29 2.73 -4.06
CA TYR A 231 -8.56 1.50 -3.34
C TYR A 231 -7.65 1.32 -2.12
N MET A 232 -6.36 1.66 -2.25
CA MET A 232 -5.34 1.59 -1.20
C MET A 232 -5.27 2.85 -0.32
N SER A 233 -6.17 3.82 -0.50
CA SER A 233 -6.09 5.09 0.23
C SER A 233 -6.59 4.96 1.67
N LEU A 234 -7.64 4.15 1.90
CA LEU A 234 -8.29 4.03 3.21
C LEU A 234 -7.46 3.22 4.22
N ASP A 235 -6.92 2.07 3.83
CA ASP A 235 -5.99 1.30 4.67
C ASP A 235 -4.72 2.10 4.96
N THR A 236 -4.17 2.76 3.95
CA THR A 236 -2.99 3.63 4.10
C THR A 236 -3.26 4.79 5.06
N LEU A 237 -4.42 5.44 4.95
CA LEU A 237 -4.83 6.49 5.88
C LEU A 237 -4.93 5.92 7.31
N GLY A 238 -5.54 4.75 7.48
CA GLY A 238 -5.62 4.06 8.75
C GLY A 238 -4.25 3.85 9.38
N PHE A 239 -3.29 3.30 8.64
CA PHE A 239 -1.93 3.10 9.12
C PHE A 239 -1.22 4.41 9.45
N MET A 240 -1.31 5.43 8.59
CA MET A 240 -0.70 6.74 8.86
C MET A 240 -1.25 7.35 10.15
N LEU A 241 -2.56 7.31 10.37
CA LEU A 241 -3.20 7.83 11.58
C LEU A 241 -2.84 7.03 12.83
N LEU A 242 -2.73 5.70 12.74
CA LEU A 242 -2.19 4.88 13.83
C LEU A 242 -0.76 5.28 14.17
N GLY A 243 0.08 5.52 13.17
CA GLY A 243 1.47 5.94 13.39
C GLY A 243 1.56 7.28 14.12
N MET A 244 0.72 8.25 13.74
CA MET A 244 0.60 9.51 14.47
C MET A 244 0.13 9.28 15.92
N ALA A 245 -0.89 8.44 16.12
CA ALA A 245 -1.42 8.14 17.44
C ALA A 245 -0.39 7.48 18.35
N MET A 246 0.34 6.49 17.83
CA MET A 246 1.38 5.75 18.56
C MET A 246 2.58 6.64 18.88
N LEU A 247 2.94 7.58 17.99
CA LEU A 247 3.97 8.56 18.29
C LEU A 247 3.52 9.53 19.39
N LYS A 248 2.36 10.16 19.23
CA LYS A 248 1.80 11.11 20.21
C LYS A 248 1.55 10.45 21.57
N GLY A 249 1.14 9.17 21.56
CA GLY A 249 0.90 8.36 22.74
C GLY A 249 2.18 7.90 23.43
N GLY A 250 3.36 8.11 22.84
CA GLY A 250 4.64 7.77 23.44
C GLY A 250 5.18 6.37 23.09
N PHE A 251 4.37 5.52 22.45
CA PHE A 251 4.72 4.14 22.08
C PHE A 251 5.92 4.09 21.12
N LEU A 252 5.90 4.88 20.04
CA LEU A 252 7.02 4.89 19.07
C LEU A 252 8.25 5.65 19.57
N SER A 253 8.08 6.53 20.55
CA SER A 253 9.19 7.28 21.14
C SER A 253 9.85 6.57 22.33
N GLY A 254 9.45 5.35 22.67
CA GLY A 254 10.04 4.61 23.80
C GLY A 254 9.64 5.13 25.18
N LYS A 255 8.57 5.91 25.29
CA LYS A 255 8.17 6.57 26.55
C LYS A 255 7.27 5.71 27.44
N TRP A 256 6.79 4.58 26.94
CA TRP A 256 5.98 3.64 27.74
C TRP A 256 6.86 2.85 28.70
N SER A 257 6.30 2.47 29.85
CA SER A 257 6.95 1.53 30.77
C SER A 257 7.02 0.13 30.15
N GLN A 258 7.93 -0.69 30.64
CA GLN A 258 8.05 -2.10 30.21
C GLN A 258 6.73 -2.86 30.39
N GLU A 259 6.00 -2.61 31.49
CA GLU A 259 4.69 -3.21 31.75
C GLU A 259 3.65 -2.80 30.71
N GLN A 260 3.65 -1.54 30.26
CA GLN A 260 2.74 -1.06 29.22
C GLN A 260 3.01 -1.74 27.87
N TYR A 261 4.29 -1.95 27.51
CA TYR A 261 4.65 -2.72 26.31
C TYR A 261 4.29 -4.20 26.44
N ILE A 262 4.56 -4.82 27.58
CA ILE A 262 4.20 -6.24 27.81
C ILE A 262 2.68 -6.42 27.79
N GLY A 263 1.94 -5.45 28.33
CA GLY A 263 0.48 -5.44 28.33
C GLY A 263 -0.13 -5.51 26.92
N THR A 264 0.53 -4.96 25.89
CA THR A 264 0.03 -5.09 24.50
C THR A 264 0.34 -6.44 23.85
N ALA A 265 1.24 -7.25 24.43
CA ALA A 265 1.61 -8.56 23.89
C ALA A 265 0.89 -9.74 24.56
N ARG A 266 0.14 -9.48 25.65
CA ARG A 266 -0.51 -10.51 26.50
C ARG A 266 -1.99 -10.77 26.18
N HIS A 267 -2.52 -10.20 25.10
CA HIS A 267 -3.90 -10.35 24.66
C HIS A 267 -3.93 -10.74 23.18
#